data_AF-A0A939F7U5-F1
#
_entry.id   AF-A0A939F7U5-F1
#
_cell.length_a   1.000
_cell.length_b   1.000
_cell.length_c   1.000
_cell.angle_alpha   90.00
_cell.angle_beta   90.00
_cell.angle_gamma   90.00
#
_symmetry.space_group_name_H-M   'P 1'
#
loop_
_entity.id
_entity.type
_entity.pdbx_description
1 polymer ?
#
loop_
_entity_poly.entity_id
_entity_poly.type
_entity_poly.pdbx_seq_one_letter_code
_entity_poly.pdbx_strand_id
1 'polypeptide(L)' 'MKAALVPVDAHVLDQAGEYVGELLVWTDRGATLAALEYAWVTDEMPTSLPPVGQVKVTVSPAHRAGVNKERPDPLVTA' A
#
# COMPACT_ATOMS: atom_id res chain seq x y z
N MET A 1 12.18 6.51 -20.33
CA MET A 1 12.16 7.21 -19.02
C MET A 1 11.70 6.21 -17.98
N LYS A 2 12.50 5.88 -16.97
CA LYS A 2 12.01 5.06 -15.85
C LYS A 2 11.12 5.97 -14.99
N ALA A 3 9.80 5.78 -15.05
CA ALA A 3 8.91 6.34 -14.05
C ALA A 3 9.35 5.74 -12.71
N ALA A 4 9.98 6.54 -11.86
CA ALA A 4 10.23 6.13 -10.49
C ALA A 4 8.86 6.14 -9.83
N LEU A 5 8.27 4.95 -9.64
CA LEU A 5 7.15 4.79 -8.74
C LEU A 5 7.60 5.37 -7.40
N VAL A 6 7.04 6.51 -7.03
CA VAL A 6 7.24 7.07 -5.70
C VAL A 6 6.35 6.26 -4.77
N PRO A 7 6.78 5.94 -3.56
CA PRO A 7 5.91 5.40 -2.53
C PRO A 7 4.73 6.34 -2.32
N VAL A 8 3.53 5.77 -2.37
CA VAL A 8 2.29 6.51 -2.21
C VAL A 8 1.52 5.87 -1.07
N ASP A 9 1.14 6.69 -0.09
CA ASP A 9 0.20 6.31 0.96
C ASP A 9 -1.22 6.64 0.45
N ALA A 10 -2.15 5.71 0.54
CA ALA A 10 -3.51 5.86 -0.01
C ALA A 10 -4.58 5.64 1.06
N HIS A 11 -4.69 6.58 1.98
CA HIS A 11 -5.62 6.50 3.10
C HIS A 11 -7.06 6.73 2.67
N VAL A 12 -7.99 5.99 3.28
CA VAL A 12 -9.43 6.17 3.14
C VAL A 12 -9.92 6.93 4.36
N LEU A 13 -10.58 8.06 4.13
CA LEU A 13 -11.11 8.92 5.18
C LEU A 13 -12.64 8.95 5.15
N ASP A 14 -13.26 9.02 6.32
CA ASP A 14 -14.70 9.24 6.44
C ASP A 14 -15.10 10.71 6.20
N GLN A 15 -16.36 11.04 6.41
CA GLN A 15 -16.87 12.40 6.22
C GLN A 15 -16.34 13.41 7.25
N ALA A 16 -15.91 12.93 8.43
CA ALA A 16 -15.26 13.76 9.45
C ALA A 16 -13.76 13.95 9.15
N GLY A 17 -13.22 13.20 8.18
CA GLY A 17 -11.80 13.19 7.85
C GLY A 17 -10.99 12.20 8.67
N GLU A 18 -11.65 11.32 9.41
CA GLU A 18 -11.01 10.30 10.25
C GLU A 18 -10.56 9.12 9.41
N TYR A 19 -9.44 8.50 9.81
CA TYR A 19 -8.87 7.35 9.12
C TYR A 19 -9.72 6.10 9.34
N VAL A 20 -10.15 5.48 8.24
CA VAL A 20 -10.96 4.24 8.26
C VAL A 20 -10.34 3.08 7.49
N GLY A 21 -9.14 3.28 6.94
CA GLY A 21 -8.36 2.22 6.31
C GLY A 21 -7.47 2.72 5.17
N GLU A 22 -6.97 1.78 4.37
CA GLU A 22 -6.06 2.07 3.26
C GLU A 22 -6.43 1.27 2.00
N LEU A 23 -6.26 1.91 0.84
CA LEU A 23 -6.42 1.27 -0.46
C LEU A 23 -5.06 0.82 -1.00
N LEU A 24 -4.88 -0.50 -1.15
CA LEU A 24 -3.64 -1.11 -1.60
C LEU A 24 -3.74 -1.53 -3.06
N VAL A 25 -2.69 -1.24 -3.83
CA VAL A 25 -2.55 -1.69 -5.22
C VAL A 25 -1.51 -2.79 -5.29
N TRP A 26 -1.96 -3.98 -5.69
CA TRP A 26 -1.08 -5.11 -5.92
C TRP A 26 -0.69 -5.15 -7.40
N THR A 27 0.61 -5.27 -7.67
CA THR A 27 1.11 -5.34 -9.04
C THR A 27 1.76 -6.70 -9.32
N ASP A 28 1.49 -7.26 -10.50
CA ASP A 28 2.26 -8.38 -11.01
C ASP A 28 3.50 -7.85 -11.74
N ARG A 29 4.67 -8.35 -11.33
CA ARG A 29 5.99 -7.97 -11.84
C ARG A 29 6.22 -6.45 -11.96
N GLY A 30 5.55 -5.66 -11.11
CA GLY A 30 5.71 -4.21 -11.05
C GLY A 30 5.13 -3.41 -12.22
N ALA A 31 4.36 -4.03 -13.12
CA ALA A 31 3.87 -3.36 -14.34
C ALA A 31 2.36 -3.54 -14.60
N THR A 32 1.77 -4.62 -14.12
CA THR A 32 0.34 -4.91 -14.35
C THR A 32 -0.41 -4.87 -13.03
N LEU A 33 -1.59 -4.25 -13.00
CA LEU A 33 -2.49 -4.33 -11.85
C LEU A 33 -2.94 -5.78 -11.67
N ALA A 34 -2.57 -6.39 -10.57
CA ALA A 34 -2.99 -7.75 -10.20
C ALA A 34 -4.28 -7.72 -9.37
N ALA A 35 -4.36 -6.80 -8.41
CA ALA A 35 -5.53 -6.63 -7.56
C ALA A 35 -5.60 -5.22 -6.96
N LEU A 36 -6.80 -4.86 -6.53
CA LEU A 36 -7.09 -3.71 -5.70
C LEU A 36 -7.71 -4.23 -4.40
N GLU A 37 -7.16 -3.82 -3.26
CA GLU A 37 -7.60 -4.27 -1.95
C GLU A 37 -7.93 -3.08 -1.06
N TYR A 38 -8.99 -3.21 -0.26
CA TYR A 38 -9.31 -2.25 0.80
C TYR A 38 -9.08 -2.91 2.16
N ALA A 39 -8.05 -2.45 2.86
CA ALA A 39 -7.76 -2.85 4.24
C ALA A 39 -8.49 -1.90 5.20
N TRP A 40 -9.71 -2.28 5.62
CA TRP A 40 -10.52 -1.49 6.54
C TRP A 40 -10.14 -1.77 8.00
N VAL A 41 -10.38 -0.79 8.89
CA VAL A 41 -10.11 -0.92 10.33
C VAL A 41 -11.34 -0.68 11.21
N THR A 42 -12.51 -0.53 10.59
CA THR A 42 -13.80 -0.33 11.27
C THR A 42 -14.44 -1.66 11.67
N ASP A 43 -15.38 -1.61 12.62
CA ASP A 43 -16.12 -2.79 13.09
C ASP A 43 -17.02 -3.39 12.00
N GLU A 44 -17.65 -2.53 11.20
CA GLU A 44 -18.50 -2.96 10.08
C GLU A 44 -17.64 -3.25 8.85
N MET A 45 -17.81 -4.47 8.30
CA MET A 45 -17.17 -4.87 7.06
C MET A 45 -17.79 -4.14 5.87
N PRO A 46 -16.99 -3.47 5.02
CA PRO A 46 -17.48 -2.81 3.82
C PRO A 46 -17.92 -3.83 2.77
N THR A 47 -19.03 -3.53 2.09
CA THR A 47 -19.58 -4.37 1.00
C THR A 47 -19.16 -3.88 -0.39
N SER A 48 -18.47 -2.75 -0.45
CA SER A 48 -17.98 -2.12 -1.69
C SER A 48 -16.68 -1.37 -1.42
N LEU A 49 -15.93 -1.10 -2.48
CA LEU A 49 -14.75 -0.25 -2.40
C LEU A 49 -15.14 1.21 -2.08
N PRO A 50 -14.26 1.96 -1.40
CA PRO A 50 -14.52 3.36 -1.10
C PRO A 50 -14.63 4.19 -2.39
N PRO A 51 -15.52 5.19 -2.43
CA PRO A 51 -15.56 6.14 -3.54
C PRO A 51 -14.24 6.93 -3.61
N VAL A 52 -13.83 7.29 -4.82
CA VAL A 52 -12.55 7.98 -5.07
C VAL A 52 -12.37 9.24 -4.22
N GLY A 53 -13.45 9.99 -3.96
CA GLY A 53 -13.39 11.20 -3.13
C GLY A 53 -13.03 10.99 -1.66
N GLN A 54 -13.11 9.75 -1.15
CA GLN A 54 -12.68 9.38 0.20
C GLN A 54 -11.21 8.95 0.26
N VAL A 55 -10.56 8.72 -0.89
CA VAL A 55 -9.17 8.26 -0.94
C VAL A 55 -8.23 9.46 -1.01
N LYS A 56 -7.46 9.67 0.04
CA LYS A 56 -6.42 10.68 0.12
C LYS A 56 -5.06 10.08 -0.22
N VAL A 57 -4.56 10.43 -1.39
CA VAL A 57 -3.29 9.99 -1.94
C VAL A 57 -2.17 10.96 -1.53
N THR A 58 -1.15 10.48 -0.83
CA THR A 58 0.01 11.27 -0.42
C THR A 58 1.27 10.67 -1.01
N VAL A 59 2.08 11.49 -1.69
CA VAL A 59 3.36 11.07 -2.26
C VAL A 59 4.44 11.22 -1.19
N SER A 60 5.05 10.11 -0.78
CA SER A 60 6.05 10.08 0.28
C SER A 60 7.46 9.88 -0.31
N PRO A 61 8.40 10.83 -0.12
CA PRO A 61 9.74 10.71 -0.70
C PRO A 61 10.63 9.61 -0.06
N ALA A 62 10.14 8.86 0.94
CA ALA A 62 10.97 8.14 1.91
C ALA A 62 11.34 6.68 1.55
N HIS A 63 10.63 5.97 0.67
CA HIS A 63 10.87 4.51 0.48
C HIS A 63 11.99 4.16 -0.54
N ARG A 64 12.95 5.07 -0.76
CA ARG A 64 14.24 4.73 -1.39
C ARG A 64 15.24 4.02 -0.46
N ALA A 65 14.98 3.95 0.86
CA ALA A 65 16.00 3.56 1.84
C ALA A 65 15.81 2.19 2.53
N GLY A 66 14.76 1.41 2.21
CA GLY A 66 14.31 0.33 3.11
C GLY A 66 14.47 -1.13 2.66
N VAL A 67 14.91 -1.43 1.43
CA VAL A 67 14.97 -2.82 0.93
C VAL A 67 16.43 -3.19 0.68
N ASN A 68 17.11 -3.63 1.74
CA ASN A 68 18.27 -4.54 1.72
C ASN A 68 18.73 -4.75 3.17
N LYS A 69 17.97 -5.54 3.94
CA LYS A 69 18.57 -6.35 5.00
C LYS A 69 18.48 -7.79 4.55
N GLU A 70 19.43 -8.21 3.73
CA GLU A 70 19.72 -9.63 3.55
C GLU A 70 19.99 -10.21 4.94
N ARG A 71 19.10 -11.09 5.42
CA ARG A 71 19.44 -12.01 6.50
C ARG A 71 20.44 -13.00 5.89
N PRO A 72 21.68 -13.10 6.37
CA PRO A 72 22.57 -14.16 5.89
C PRO A 72 21.97 -15.51 6.28
N ASP A 73 21.97 -16.45 5.34
CA ASP A 73 21.61 -17.85 5.57
C ASP A 73 22.39 -18.41 6.78
N PRO A 74 21.74 -19.09 7.73
CA PRO A 74 22.49 -19.86 8.71
C PRO A 74 23.21 -20.98 7.96
N LEU A 75 24.54 -20.87 7.95
CA LEU A 75 25.46 -21.88 7.44
C LEU A 75 24.97 -23.28 7.82
N VAL A 76 24.68 -24.09 6.79
CA VAL A 76 24.78 -25.54 6.86
C VAL A 76 26.19 -25.87 7.32
N THR A 77 26.32 -26.44 8.51
CA THR A 77 27.48 -27.26 8.86
C THR A 77 26.95 -28.64 9.20
N ALA A 78 27.52 -29.60 8.48
CA ALA A 78 27.29 -31.04 8.52
C ALA A 78 27.67 -31.67 9.87
#